data_AF-A0A142GUD1-F1
#
_entry.id   AF-A0A142GUD1-F1
#
_cell.length_a   1.000
_cell.length_b   1.000
_cell.length_c   1.000
_cell.angle_alpha   90.00
_cell.angle_beta   90.00
_cell.angle_gamma   90.00
#
_symmetry.space_group_name_H-M   'P 1'
#
loop_
_entity.id
_entity.type
_entity.pdbx_description
1 polymer ?
#
loop_
_entity_poly.entity_id
_entity_poly.type
_entity_poly.pdbx_seq_one_letter_code
_entity_poly.pdbx_strand_id
1 'polypeptide(L)' 'LVVKKGDLVKIMRGQFRDTEGKVTAVSKKVQVFLDNATLTKADGKEVAVPIHPSNLMLVKLELDDER' A
#
# COMPACT_ATOMS: atom_id res chain seq x y z
N LEU A 1 2.88 6.18 -14.49
CA LEU A 1 3.61 5.80 -13.27
C LEU A 1 2.96 4.55 -12.71
N VAL A 2 3.70 3.48 -12.51
CA VAL A 2 3.18 2.21 -11.95
C VAL A 2 3.69 2.11 -10.52
N VAL A 3 2.81 1.81 -9.57
CA VAL A 3 3.21 1.55 -8.19
C VAL A 3 4.01 0.24 -8.16
N LYS A 4 5.26 0.29 -7.70
CA LYS A 4 6.10 -0.88 -7.56
C LYS A 4 6.09 -1.37 -6.10
N LYS A 5 6.49 -2.62 -5.91
CA LYS A 5 6.80 -3.13 -4.57
C LYS A 5 8.02 -2.37 -4.06
N GLY A 6 8.00 -1.96 -2.80
CA GLY A 6 9.09 -1.20 -2.20
C GLY A 6 8.87 0.31 -2.15
N ASP A 7 7.95 0.85 -2.96
CA ASP A 7 7.63 2.28 -2.91
C ASP A 7 7.03 2.68 -1.55
N LEU A 8 7.37 3.89 -1.10
CA LEU A 8 6.81 4.50 0.09
C LEU A 8 5.65 5.40 -0.33
N VAL A 9 4.46 5.04 0.11
CA VAL A 9 3.22 5.74 -0.22
C VAL A 9 2.53 6.27 1.02
N LYS A 10 1.75 7.32 0.84
CA LYS A 10 0.88 7.91 1.84
C LYS A 10 -0.57 7.75 1.41
N ILE A 11 -1.41 7.29 2.33
CA ILE A 11 -2.84 7.09 2.07
C ILE A 11 -3.55 8.44 2.21
N MET A 12 -4.22 8.89 1.15
CA MET A 12 -4.91 10.19 1.15
C MET A 12 -6.39 10.06 1.55
N ARG A 13 -6.99 8.89 1.34
CA ARG A 13 -8.42 8.65 1.56
C ARG A 13 -8.66 7.31 2.26
N GLY A 14 -9.70 7.25 3.10
CA GLY A 14 -10.12 6.05 3.80
C GLY A 14 -9.84 6.09 5.31
N GLN A 15 -9.93 4.94 5.97
CA GLN A 15 -9.75 4.79 7.42
C GLN A 15 -8.30 5.03 7.86
N PHE A 16 -7.32 4.70 7.01
CA PHE A 16 -5.89 4.87 7.26
C PHE A 16 -5.34 6.17 6.68
N ARG A 17 -6.18 7.21 6.59
CA ARG A 17 -5.78 8.49 6.00
C ARG A 17 -4.57 9.08 6.71
N ASP A 18 -3.72 9.74 5.93
CA ASP A 18 -2.47 10.38 6.34
C ASP A 18 -1.41 9.43 6.92
N THR A 19 -1.64 8.12 6.84
CA THR A 19 -0.66 7.10 7.21
C THR A 19 0.28 6.81 6.03
N GLU A 20 1.57 6.79 6.32
CA GLU A 20 2.60 6.35 5.38
C GLU A 20 2.84 4.86 5.52
N GLY A 21 3.12 4.18 4.41
CA GLY A 21 3.35 2.74 4.39
C GLY A 21 4.19 2.32 3.19
N LYS A 22 4.96 1.25 3.40
CA LYS A 22 5.70 0.59 2.32
C LYS A 22 4.78 -0.37 1.57
N VAL A 23 4.91 -0.42 0.25
CA VAL A 23 4.16 -1.35 -0.60
C VAL A 23 4.76 -2.74 -0.51
N THR A 24 4.03 -3.67 0.10
CA THR A 24 4.41 -5.09 0.23
C THR A 24 4.10 -5.86 -1.05
N ALA A 25 2.90 -5.65 -1.58
CA ALA A 25 2.39 -6.40 -2.73
C ALA A 25 1.44 -5.57 -3.59
N VAL A 26 1.52 -5.81 -4.90
CA VAL A 26 0.58 -5.28 -5.89
C VAL A 26 -0.10 -6.48 -6.56
N SER A 27 -1.42 -6.52 -6.47
CA SER A 27 -2.25 -7.55 -7.10
C SER A 27 -2.54 -7.20 -8.57
N LYS A 28 -2.76 -8.23 -9.39
CA LYS A 28 -3.21 -8.08 -10.79
C LYS A 28 -4.54 -7.34 -10.92
N LYS A 29 -5.33 -7.26 -9.85
CA LYS A 29 -6.61 -6.54 -9.78
C LYS A 29 -6.47 -5.06 -9.40
N VAL A 30 -5.30 -4.45 -9.59
CA VAL A 30 -5.06 -3.02 -9.29
C VAL A 30 -5.29 -2.70 -7.80
N GLN A 31 -4.94 -3.65 -6.94
CA GLN A 31 -5.01 -3.49 -5.48
C GLN A 31 -3.59 -3.49 -4.91
N VAL A 32 -3.34 -2.58 -3.98
CA VAL A 32 -2.06 -2.41 -3.30
C VAL A 32 -2.26 -2.79 -1.84
N PHE A 33 -1.29 -3.54 -1.31
CA PHE A 33 -1.21 -3.90 0.09
C PHE A 33 -0.06 -3.15 0.74
N LEU A 34 -0.33 -2.60 1.91
CA LEU A 34 0.62 -1.82 2.70
C LEU A 34 0.84 -2.51 4.04
N ASP A 35 2.07 -2.50 4.53
CA ASP A 35 2.41 -3.11 5.82
C ASP A 35 1.67 -2.43 7.00
N ASN A 36 1.46 -1.11 6.89
CA ASN A 36 0.76 -0.33 7.92
C ASN A 36 -0.78 -0.35 7.79
N ALA A 37 -1.33 -1.07 6.80
CA ALA A 37 -2.77 -1.18 6.60
C ALA A 37 -3.22 -2.64 6.77
N THR A 38 -3.08 -3.18 7.99
CA THR A 38 -3.58 -4.50 8.37
C THR A 38 -4.79 -4.37 9.29
N LEU A 39 -5.75 -5.27 9.12
CA LEU A 39 -6.89 -5.43 10.03
C LEU A 39 -6.75 -6.76 10.74
N THR A 40 -6.80 -6.72 12.06
CA THR A 40 -6.89 -7.93 12.88
C THR A 40 -8.34 -8.37 12.95
N LYS A 41 -8.63 -9.56 12.44
CA LYS A 41 -9.96 -10.17 12.57
C LYS A 41 -10.17 -10.71 13.99
N ALA A 42 -11.43 -10.99 14.34
CA ALA A 42 -11.79 -11.62 15.62
C ALA A 42 -11.06 -12.96 15.87
N ASP A 43 -10.69 -13.65 14.80
CA ASP A 43 -9.92 -14.90 14.83
C ASP A 43 -8.40 -14.69 15.07
N GLY A 44 -7.96 -13.46 15.37
CA GLY A 44 -6.55 -13.12 15.61
C GLY A 44 -5.67 -13.07 14.35
N LYS A 45 -6.23 -13.35 13.16
CA LYS A 45 -5.50 -13.26 11.89
C LYS A 45 -5.40 -11.82 11.41
N GLU A 46 -4.20 -11.42 11.03
CA GLU A 46 -3.94 -10.14 10.36
C GLU A 46 -4.20 -10.28 8.86
N VAL A 47 -5.04 -9.41 8.32
CA VAL A 47 -5.36 -9.36 6.89
C VAL A 47 -5.02 -7.98 6.37
N ALA A 48 -4.18 -7.91 5.34
CA ALA A 48 -3.86 -6.66 4.68
C ALA A 48 -5.08 -6.11 3.96
N VAL A 49 -5.32 -4.81 4.13
CA VAL A 49 -6.44 -4.10 3.51
C VAL A 49 -6.10 -3.81 2.06
N PRO A 50 -6.94 -4.23 1.10
CA PRO A 50 -6.74 -3.88 -0.30
C PRO A 50 -7.06 -2.40 -0.49
N ILE A 51 -6.06 -1.61 -0.92
CA ILE A 51 -6.23 -0.18 -1.20
C ILE A 51 -6.07 0.05 -2.70
N HIS A 52 -6.96 0.88 -3.26
CA HIS A 52 -6.85 1.29 -4.65
C HIS A 52 -5.73 2.33 -4.82
N PRO A 53 -4.84 2.22 -5.82
CA PRO A 53 -3.72 3.11 -6.00
C PRO A 53 -4.11 4.58 -6.21
N SER A 54 -5.31 4.88 -6.74
CA SER A 54 -5.81 6.26 -6.86
C SER A 54 -6.04 6.98 -5.52
N ASN A 55 -6.10 6.24 -4.42
CA ASN A 55 -6.22 6.80 -3.08
C ASN A 55 -4.87 6.97 -2.37
N LEU A 56 -3.77 6.66 -3.08
CA LEU A 56 -2.41 6.71 -2.57
C LEU A 56 -1.65 7.86 -3.23
N MET A 57 -0.76 8.48 -2.47
CA MET A 57 0.22 9.45 -2.93
C MET A 57 1.60 8.83 -2.75
N LEU A 58 2.44 8.86 -3.80
CA LEU A 58 3.82 8.39 -3.71
C LEU A 58 4.65 9.45 -2.98
N VAL A 59 5.30 9.07 -1.89
CA VAL A 59 6.18 9.95 -1.10
C VAL A 59 7.62 9.76 -1.54
N LYS A 60 8.07 8.50 -1.62
CA LYS A 60 9.42 8.15 -2.04
C LYS A 60 9.36 6.96 -2.98
N LEU A 61 10.00 7.12 -4.13
CA LEU A 61 10.20 6.05 -5.10
C LEU A 61 11.48 5.30 -4.71
N GLU A 62 11.41 3.98 -4.57
CA GLU A 62 12.63 3.16 -4.60
C GLU A 62 13.05 3.10 -6.07
N LEU A 63 14.05 3.91 -6.43
CA LEU A 63 14.64 4.00 -7.78
C LEU A 63 15.67 2.87 -8.05
N ASP A 64 15.52 1.73 -7.37
CA ASP A 64 16.38 0.57 -7.55
C ASP A 64 15.68 -0.41 -8.49
N ASP A 65 15.60 -0.03 -9.78
CA ASP A 65 16.04 -0.89 -10.88
C ASP A 65 15.81 -0.17 -12.21
N GLU A 66 16.85 -0.20 -13.05
CA GLU A 66 16.81 0.16 -14.45
C GLU A 66 15.76 -0.69 -15.18
N ARG A 67 14.79 0.01 -15.80
CA ARG A 67 13.82 -0.48 -16.82
C ARG A 67 12.50 -1.09 -16.30
#